data_AF-A0A0A6UHW4-F1
#
_entry.id   AF-A0A0A6UHW4-F1
#
_cell.length_a   1.000
_cell.length_b   1.000
_cell.length_c   1.000
_cell.angle_alpha   90.00
_cell.angle_beta   90.00
_cell.angle_gamma   90.00
#
_symmetry.space_group_name_H-M   'P 1'
#
loop_
_entity.id
_entity.type
_entity.pdbx_description
1 polymer ?
#
loop_
_entity_poly.entity_id
_entity_poly.type
_entity_poly.pdbx_seq_one_letter_code
_entity_poly.pdbx_strand_id
1 'polypeptide(L)'
;LADATRMWDDDFSLTLERKLGDEQARRLFLRYSSAYPESYKNTHTPYEGMQDLAKLELLDEHGQLAMHLFRRRRLGADGQPEPDERDIRFKVYRYGEPMMLSAVLPVLHSLGVRVTDERPYEIRRGDGV
;
A
#
# COMPACT_ATOMS: atom_id res chain seq x y z
N LEU A 1 -9.06 10.84 15.96
CA LEU A 1 -8.99 9.85 14.87
C LEU A 1 -9.62 10.42 13.59
N ALA A 2 -10.90 10.80 13.61
CA ALA A 2 -11.59 11.37 12.43
C ALA A 2 -10.85 12.53 11.71
N ASP A 3 -10.23 13.47 12.44
CA ASP A 3 -9.49 14.58 11.80
C ASP A 3 -8.19 14.13 11.12
N ALA A 4 -7.51 13.11 11.66
CA ALA A 4 -6.31 12.55 11.05
C ALA A 4 -6.65 11.75 9.78
N THR A 5 -7.80 11.04 9.78
CA THR A 5 -8.32 10.36 8.59
C THR A 5 -8.65 11.35 7.47
N ARG A 6 -9.33 12.45 7.79
CA ARG A 6 -9.64 13.50 6.82
C ARG A 6 -8.35 14.10 6.23
N MET A 7 -7.37 14.38 7.08
CA MET A 7 -6.07 14.89 6.63
C MET A 7 -5.32 13.90 5.72
N TRP A 8 -5.40 12.59 6.02
CA TRP A 8 -4.83 11.55 5.16
C TRP A 8 -5.51 11.52 3.79
N ASP A 9 -6.84 11.59 3.75
CA ASP A 9 -7.61 11.58 2.50
C ASP A 9 -7.33 12.84 1.65
N ASP A 10 -7.23 14.00 2.28
CA ASP A 10 -6.87 15.26 1.61
C ASP A 10 -5.45 15.17 1.00
N ASP A 11 -4.46 14.70 1.79
CA ASP A 11 -3.09 14.51 1.33
C ASP A 11 -2.99 13.42 0.24
N PHE A 12 -3.87 12.42 0.28
CA PHE A 12 -3.96 11.37 -0.73
C PHE A 12 -4.47 11.93 -2.06
N SER A 13 -5.52 12.76 -2.05
CA SER A 13 -6.00 13.46 -3.24
C SER A 13 -4.91 14.32 -3.87
N LEU A 14 -4.25 15.16 -3.07
CA LEU A 14 -3.14 16.01 -3.53
C LEU A 14 -1.98 15.19 -4.10
N THR A 15 -1.71 14.03 -3.52
CA THR A 15 -0.65 13.14 -4.01
C THR A 15 -0.99 12.53 -5.36
N LEU A 16 -2.24 12.10 -5.56
CA LEU A 16 -2.71 11.60 -6.85
C LEU A 16 -2.67 12.70 -7.92
N GLU A 17 -3.19 13.89 -7.63
CA GLU A 17 -3.22 15.03 -8.55
C GLU A 17 -1.81 15.38 -9.06
N ARG A 18 -0.84 15.53 -8.15
CA ARG A 18 0.56 15.84 -8.50
C ARG A 18 1.23 14.79 -9.39
N LYS A 19 0.76 13.54 -9.37
CA LYS A 19 1.42 12.43 -10.07
C LYS A 19 0.72 12.02 -11.36
N LEU A 20 -0.59 12.17 -11.43
CA LEU A 20 -1.42 11.58 -12.49
C LEU A 20 -2.23 12.62 -13.28
N GLY A 21 -2.28 13.87 -12.80
CA GLY A 21 -3.16 14.91 -13.36
C GLY A 21 -4.62 14.75 -12.93
N ASP A 22 -5.38 15.83 -13.07
CA ASP A 22 -6.68 16.01 -12.41
C ASP A 22 -7.72 14.92 -12.73
N GLU A 23 -7.88 14.56 -14.01
CA GLU A 23 -8.93 13.61 -14.40
C GLU A 23 -8.68 12.19 -13.87
N GLN A 24 -7.46 11.68 -14.04
CA GLN A 24 -7.08 10.35 -13.56
C GLN A 24 -7.05 10.31 -12.02
N ALA A 25 -6.54 11.37 -11.39
CA ALA A 25 -6.54 11.50 -9.94
C ALA A 25 -7.95 11.44 -9.37
N ARG A 26 -8.89 12.21 -9.92
CA ARG A 26 -10.29 12.22 -9.47
C ARG A 26 -10.95 10.85 -9.58
N ARG A 27 -10.76 10.14 -10.69
CA ARG A 27 -11.30 8.78 -10.89
C ARG A 27 -10.77 7.81 -9.82
N LEU A 28 -9.46 7.80 -9.61
CA LEU A 28 -8.82 6.90 -8.66
C LEU A 28 -9.15 7.24 -7.21
N PHE A 29 -9.23 8.54 -6.89
CA PHE A 29 -9.63 8.99 -5.56
C PHE A 29 -11.06 8.52 -5.22
N LEU A 30 -12.00 8.66 -6.15
CA LEU A 30 -13.37 8.16 -5.93
C LEU A 30 -13.43 6.64 -5.76
N ARG A 31 -12.59 5.89 -6.48
CA ARG A 31 -12.54 4.43 -6.40
C ARG A 31 -11.92 3.92 -5.10
N TYR A 32 -10.94 4.64 -4.54
CA TYR A 32 -10.10 4.14 -3.45
C TYR A 32 -10.14 4.92 -2.12
N SER A 33 -10.66 6.14 -2.07
CA SER A 33 -10.64 6.96 -0.83
C SER A 33 -11.30 6.27 0.36
N SER A 34 -12.41 5.59 0.12
CA SER A 34 -13.13 4.77 1.11
C SER A 34 -12.67 3.31 1.16
N ALA A 35 -11.83 2.87 0.22
CA ALA A 35 -11.39 1.48 0.11
C ALA A 35 -10.29 1.13 1.12
N TYR A 36 -9.47 2.11 1.51
CA TYR A 36 -8.41 1.92 2.50
C TYR A 36 -8.99 1.90 3.93
N PRO A 37 -8.79 0.80 4.70
CA PRO A 37 -9.25 0.75 6.08
C PRO A 37 -8.44 1.67 6.99
N GLU A 38 -9.03 2.08 8.11
CA GLU A 38 -8.37 3.00 9.05
C GLU A 38 -7.05 2.43 9.62
N SER A 39 -6.99 1.12 9.85
CA SER A 39 -5.76 0.44 10.27
C SER A 39 -4.62 0.58 9.26
N TYR A 40 -4.94 0.69 7.96
CA TYR A 40 -3.98 0.95 6.90
C TYR A 40 -3.49 2.39 6.98
N LYS A 41 -4.41 3.36 7.01
CA LYS A 41 -4.11 4.81 7.04
C LYS A 41 -3.25 5.21 8.26
N ASN A 42 -3.42 4.52 9.39
CA ASN A 42 -2.62 4.74 10.60
C ASN A 42 -1.14 4.32 10.48
N THR A 43 -0.79 3.52 9.48
CA THR A 43 0.55 2.91 9.37
C THR A 43 1.25 3.24 8.05
N HIS A 44 0.50 3.78 7.09
CA HIS A 44 0.96 4.12 5.76
C HIS A 44 0.71 5.58 5.45
N THR A 45 1.69 6.21 4.82
CA THR A 45 1.55 7.55 4.27
C THR A 45 0.63 7.55 3.05
N PRO A 46 0.00 8.69 2.72
CA PRO A 46 -0.78 8.83 1.48
C PRO A 46 0.03 8.50 0.21
N TYR A 47 1.33 8.78 0.21
CA TYR A 47 2.23 8.40 -0.89
C TYR A 47 2.39 6.89 -1.02
N GLU A 48 2.58 6.17 0.10
CA GLU A 48 2.58 4.69 0.10
C GLU A 48 1.22 4.14 -0.38
N GLY A 49 0.10 4.76 0.02
CA GLY A 49 -1.24 4.43 -0.48
C GLY A 49 -1.38 4.58 -2.00
N MET A 50 -0.80 5.63 -2.58
CA MET A 50 -0.81 5.81 -4.04
C MET A 50 0.04 4.74 -4.74
N GLN A 51 1.20 4.38 -4.18
CA GLN A 51 2.04 3.31 -4.73
C GLN A 51 1.34 1.94 -4.65
N ASP A 52 0.64 1.66 -3.56
CA ASP A 52 -0.15 0.45 -3.39
C ASP A 52 -1.34 0.41 -4.36
N LEU A 53 -2.05 1.53 -4.53
CA LEU A 53 -3.11 1.68 -5.53
C LEU A 53 -2.57 1.33 -6.92
N ALA A 54 -1.40 1.83 -7.28
CA ALA A 54 -0.81 1.53 -8.58
C ALA A 54 -0.52 0.04 -8.77
N LYS A 55 -0.28 -0.73 -7.69
CA LYS A 55 -0.15 -2.20 -7.76
C LYS A 55 -1.50 -2.89 -7.85
N LEU A 56 -2.50 -2.39 -7.13
CA LEU A 56 -3.87 -2.92 -7.16
C LEU A 56 -4.53 -2.72 -8.53
N GLU A 57 -4.25 -1.60 -9.22
CA GLU A 57 -4.75 -1.34 -10.58
C GLU A 57 -4.12 -2.26 -11.65
N LEU A 58 -3.04 -2.98 -11.33
CA LEU A 58 -2.46 -3.98 -12.23
C LEU A 58 -3.13 -5.35 -12.11
N LEU A 59 -4.07 -5.51 -11.17
CA LEU A 59 -4.74 -6.77 -10.90
C LEU A 59 -6.20 -6.69 -11.36
N ASP A 60 -6.56 -7.48 -12.36
CA ASP A 60 -7.89 -7.49 -12.99
C ASP A 60 -8.59 -8.86 -12.94
N GLU A 61 -7.85 -9.95 -12.70
CA GLU A 61 -8.38 -11.32 -12.67
C GLU A 61 -8.21 -12.01 -11.32
N HIS A 62 -9.20 -12.84 -10.94
CA HIS A 62 -9.18 -13.59 -9.70
C HIS A 62 -7.93 -14.45 -9.56
N GLY A 63 -7.23 -14.29 -8.45
CA GLY A 63 -6.01 -15.04 -8.15
C GLY A 63 -4.72 -14.42 -8.69
N GLN A 64 -4.80 -13.34 -9.49
CA GLN A 64 -3.61 -12.58 -9.85
C GLN A 64 -2.95 -11.98 -8.62
N LEU A 65 -1.62 -11.87 -8.70
CA LEU A 65 -0.75 -11.46 -7.61
C LEU A 65 0.26 -10.44 -8.10
N ALA A 66 0.46 -9.40 -7.31
CA ALA A 66 1.60 -8.51 -7.42
C ALA A 66 2.41 -8.57 -6.13
N MET A 67 3.72 -8.41 -6.24
CA MET A 67 4.63 -8.42 -5.11
C MET A 67 5.47 -7.15 -5.11
N HIS A 68 5.74 -6.61 -3.93
CA HIS A 68 6.58 -5.43 -3.77
C HIS A 68 7.47 -5.59 -2.54
N LEU A 69 8.77 -5.71 -2.79
CA LEU A 69 9.81 -5.73 -1.77
C LEU A 69 10.54 -4.39 -1.81
N PHE A 70 10.54 -3.68 -0.69
CA PHE A 70 11.20 -2.38 -0.60
C PHE A 70 11.75 -2.13 0.82
N ARG A 71 12.64 -1.16 0.92
CA ARG A 71 13.09 -0.61 2.21
C ARG A 71 12.33 0.67 2.50
N ARG A 72 11.85 0.85 3.73
CA ARG A 72 11.28 2.15 4.12
C ARG A 72 12.38 3.20 4.10
N ARG A 73 11.97 4.46 3.87
CA ARG A 73 12.90 5.58 3.95
C ARG A 73 12.86 6.17 5.35
N ARG A 74 14.02 6.51 5.88
CA ARG A 74 14.19 7.30 7.10
C ARG A 74 14.91 8.60 6.77
N LEU A 75 14.82 9.58 7.66
CA LEU A 75 15.61 10.79 7.52
C LEU A 75 17.06 10.51 7.92
N GLY A 76 17.99 10.81 7.03
CA GLY A 76 19.43 10.74 7.29
C GLY A 76 19.93 11.89 8.14
N ALA A 77 21.19 11.79 8.58
CA ALA A 77 21.83 12.85 9.37
C ALA A 77 21.94 14.18 8.60
N ASP A 78 21.90 14.13 7.27
CA ASP A 78 21.91 15.25 6.34
C ASP A 78 20.51 15.82 6.05
N GLY A 79 19.46 15.27 6.69
CA GLY A 79 18.08 15.67 6.43
C GLY A 79 17.51 15.16 5.11
N GLN A 80 18.18 14.24 4.41
CA GLN A 80 17.68 13.64 3.19
C GLN A 80 17.05 12.26 3.45
N PRO A 81 16.00 11.86 2.70
CA PRO A 81 15.45 10.52 2.82
C PRO A 81 16.45 9.45 2.33
N GLU A 82 16.88 8.56 3.23
CA GLU A 82 17.75 7.42 2.92
C GLU A 82 17.07 6.08 3.22
N PRO A 83 17.43 4.97 2.55
CA PRO A 83 16.90 3.64 2.87
C PRO A 83 17.22 3.23 4.30
N ASP A 84 16.22 2.74 5.02
CA ASP A 84 16.43 2.06 6.29
C ASP A 84 16.78 0.59 6.03
N GLU A 85 18.06 0.25 6.18
CA GLU A 85 18.56 -1.13 6.00
C GLU A 85 17.93 -2.13 6.99
N ARG A 86 17.30 -1.65 8.07
CA ARG A 86 16.65 -2.50 9.08
C ARG A 86 15.15 -2.65 8.86
N ASP A 87 14.54 -1.82 8.01
CA ASP A 87 13.10 -1.85 7.74
C ASP A 87 12.82 -2.28 6.29
N ILE A 88 12.90 -3.60 6.07
CA ILE A 88 12.53 -4.26 4.82
C ILE A 88 11.06 -4.66 4.89
N ARG A 89 10.27 -4.18 3.93
CA ARG A 89 8.85 -4.49 3.80
C ARG A 89 8.61 -5.33 2.56
N PHE A 90 7.83 -6.39 2.74
CA PHE A 90 7.37 -7.24 1.68
C PHE A 90 5.84 -7.21 1.64
N LYS A 91 5.28 -6.68 0.55
CA LYS A 91 3.84 -6.61 0.30
C LYS A 91 3.47 -7.60 -0.79
N VAL A 92 2.34 -8.27 -0.57
CA VAL A 92 1.68 -9.11 -1.56
C VAL A 92 0.28 -8.56 -1.75
N TYR A 93 -0.05 -8.26 -3.00
CA TYR A 93 -1.37 -7.81 -3.41
C TYR A 93 -2.01 -8.97 -4.16
N ARG A 94 -3.22 -9.34 -3.78
CA ARG A 94 -3.99 -10.40 -4.44
C ARG A 94 -5.37 -9.88 -4.78
N TYR A 95 -5.85 -10.27 -5.95
CA TYR A 95 -7.22 -9.99 -6.35
C TYR A 95 -8.15 -11.16 -6.06
N GLY A 96 -9.31 -10.86 -5.46
CA GLY A 96 -10.27 -11.84 -5.00
C GLY A 96 -10.02 -12.26 -3.56
N GLU A 97 -9.81 -13.57 -3.32
CA GLU A 97 -9.81 -14.08 -1.94
C GLU A 97 -8.54 -13.68 -1.16
N PRO A 98 -8.64 -13.55 0.17
CA PRO A 98 -7.47 -13.34 1.01
C PRO A 98 -6.42 -14.45 0.84
N MET A 99 -5.15 -14.08 0.90
CA MET A 99 -4.04 -15.03 0.98
C MET A 99 -3.58 -15.15 2.43
N MET A 100 -3.36 -16.39 2.89
CA MET A 100 -2.74 -16.65 4.18
C MET A 100 -1.23 -16.43 4.10
N LEU A 101 -0.62 -15.79 5.10
CA LEU A 101 0.83 -15.62 5.16
C LEU A 101 1.60 -16.94 5.03
N SER A 102 1.05 -18.03 5.57
CA SER A 102 1.64 -19.37 5.46
C SER A 102 1.92 -19.80 4.02
N ALA A 103 1.19 -19.29 3.04
CA ALA A 103 1.42 -19.58 1.62
C ALA A 103 2.73 -18.98 1.09
N VAL A 104 3.19 -17.85 1.64
CA VAL A 104 4.41 -17.15 1.18
C VAL A 104 5.62 -17.39 2.09
N LEU A 105 5.41 -17.87 3.32
CA LEU A 105 6.50 -18.19 4.25
C LEU A 105 7.59 -19.11 3.66
N PRO A 106 7.28 -20.17 2.90
CA PRO A 106 8.31 -21.04 2.34
C PRO A 106 9.28 -20.29 1.41
N VAL A 107 8.76 -19.36 0.62
CA VAL A 107 9.55 -18.53 -0.29
C VAL A 107 10.43 -17.56 0.50
N LEU A 108 9.86 -16.88 1.50
CA LEU A 108 10.60 -15.95 2.35
C LEU A 108 11.70 -16.66 3.15
N HIS A 109 11.42 -17.85 3.69
CA HIS A 109 12.42 -18.65 4.38
C HIS A 109 13.57 -19.08 3.45
N SER A 110 13.26 -19.42 2.20
CA SER A 110 14.28 -19.77 1.18
C SER A 110 15.20 -18.60 0.82
N LEU A 111 14.73 -17.36 0.98
CA LEU A 111 15.53 -16.14 0.84
C LEU A 111 16.38 -15.82 2.08
N GLY A 112 16.35 -16.68 3.11
CA GLY A 112 17.08 -16.48 4.35
C GLY A 112 16.53 -15.36 5.24
N VAL A 113 15.30 -14.88 4.97
CA VAL A 113 14.66 -13.85 5.79
C VAL A 113 13.74 -14.45 6.84
N ARG A 114 13.58 -13.75 7.97
CA ARG A 114 12.62 -14.09 9.02
C ARG A 114 11.51 -13.06 9.04
N VAL A 115 10.27 -13.51 8.95
CA VAL A 115 9.09 -12.64 9.11
C VAL A 115 8.93 -12.29 10.58
N THR A 116 8.79 -11.00 10.89
CA THR A 116 8.67 -10.46 12.25
C THR A 116 7.25 -10.03 12.61
N ASP A 117 6.46 -9.58 11.63
CA ASP A 117 5.11 -9.07 11.80
C ASP A 117 4.29 -9.29 10.52
N GLU A 118 2.97 -9.44 10.67
CA GLU A 118 2.01 -9.55 9.56
C GLU A 118 0.90 -8.53 9.75
N ARG A 119 0.54 -7.82 8.67
CA ARG A 119 -0.59 -6.88 8.67
C ARG A 119 -1.45 -7.07 7.42
N PRO A 120 -2.50 -7.91 7.50
CA PRO A 120 -3.43 -8.06 6.40
C PRO A 120 -4.35 -6.84 6.29
N TYR A 121 -4.61 -6.42 5.06
CA TYR A 121 -5.57 -5.37 4.75
C TYR A 121 -6.47 -5.82 3.61
N GLU A 122 -7.78 -5.68 3.80
CA GLU A 122 -8.76 -5.87 2.74
C GLU A 122 -9.10 -4.51 2.16
N ILE A 123 -8.90 -4.35 0.84
CA ILE A 123 -9.21 -3.11 0.12
C ILE A 123 -10.47 -3.36 -0.71
N ARG A 124 -11.59 -2.75 -0.30
CA ARG A 124 -12.87 -2.88 -1.01
C ARG A 124 -13.11 -1.65 -1.86
N ARG A 125 -12.92 -1.79 -3.17
CA ARG A 125 -13.06 -0.69 -4.11
C ARG A 125 -14.53 -0.25 -4.20
N GLY A 126 -14.75 1.06 -4.36
CA GLY A 126 -16.09 1.65 -4.40
C GLY A 126 -16.92 1.29 -5.64
N ASP A 127 -16.31 0.66 -6.64
CA ASP A 127 -16.96 0.16 -7.85
C ASP A 127 -17.58 -1.23 -7.66
N GLY A 128 -17.48 -1.82 -6.46
CA GLY A 128 -18.12 -3.08 -6.11
C GLY A 128 -17.39 -4.33 -6.61
N VAL A 129 -16.12 -4.18 -6.99
CA VAL A 129 -15.28 -5.25 -7.54
C VAL A 129 -14.01 -5.45 -6.72
#